data_AF-A0A535EX29-F1
#
_entry.id   AF-A0A535EX29-F1
#
_cell.length_a   1.000
_cell.length_b   1.000
_cell.length_c   1.000
_cell.angle_alpha   90.00
_cell.angle_beta   90.00
_cell.angle_gamma   90.00
#
_symmetry.space_group_name_H-M   'P 1'
#
loop_
_entity.id
_entity.type
_entity.pdbx_description
1 polymer ?
#
loop_
_entity_poly.entity_id
_entity_poly.type
_entity_poly.pdbx_seq_one_letter_code
_entity_poly.pdbx_strand_id
1 'polypeptide(L)' 'MRHKPKCSFCGKAQGEDGGRGRVRLVAGPGVYICSECISLANEILRGDNSPAPA' A
#
# COMPACT_ATOMS: atom_id res chain seq x y z
N MET A 1 -15.42 9.26 -17.22
CA MET A 1 -15.19 9.12 -15.76
C MET A 1 -13.70 8.91 -15.53
N ARG A 2 -12.97 9.86 -14.91
CA ARG A 2 -11.54 9.63 -14.58
C ARG A 2 -11.45 8.88 -13.25
N HIS A 3 -11.29 7.57 -13.30
CA HIS A 3 -11.08 6.79 -12.08
C HIS A 3 -9.74 7.16 -11.44
N LYS A 4 -9.76 7.60 -10.18
CA LYS A 4 -8.52 7.81 -9.41
C LYS A 4 -7.87 6.44 -9.20
N PRO A 5 -6.58 6.26 -9.51
CA PRO A 5 -5.89 5.01 -9.21
C PRO A 5 -5.94 4.73 -7.71
N LYS A 6 -6.09 3.45 -7.36
CA LYS A 6 -6.21 2.96 -5.98
C LYS A 6 -5.16 1.88 -5.73
N CYS A 7 -4.63 1.82 -4.52
CA CYS A 7 -3.75 0.73 -4.10
C CYS A 7 -4.50 -0.60 -4.21
N SER A 8 -3.89 -1.59 -4.87
CA SER A 8 -4.45 -2.93 -5.03
C SER A 8 -4.47 -3.73 -3.72
N PHE A 9 -3.75 -3.29 -2.68
CA PHE A 9 -3.62 -4.00 -1.41
C PHE A 9 -4.51 -3.41 -0.32
N CYS A 10 -4.46 -2.08 -0.11
CA CYS A 10 -5.26 -1.41 0.94
C CYS A 10 -6.49 -0.66 0.40
N GLY A 11 -6.68 -0.57 -0.91
CA GLY A 11 -7.82 0.09 -1.55
C GLY A 11 -7.78 1.63 -1.57
N LYS A 12 -6.81 2.26 -0.90
CA LYS A 12 -6.72 3.72 -0.78
C LYS A 12 -6.43 4.40 -2.11
N ALA A 13 -7.10 5.53 -2.36
CA ALA A 13 -6.95 6.30 -3.59
C ALA A 13 -5.74 7.25 -3.55
N GLN A 14 -5.14 7.56 -4.72
CA GLN A 14 -4.08 8.58 -4.78
C GLN A 14 -4.60 9.91 -4.26
N GLY A 15 -3.92 10.48 -3.27
CA GLY A 15 -4.32 11.74 -2.66
C GLY A 15 -5.22 11.62 -1.42
N GLU A 16 -5.66 10.41 -1.08
CA GLU A 16 -6.44 10.14 0.13
C GLU A 16 -5.58 10.34 1.39
N ASP A 17 -6.20 10.73 2.49
CA ASP A 17 -5.52 10.82 3.77
C ASP A 17 -5.43 9.43 4.41
N GLY A 18 -4.21 8.94 4.59
CA GLY A 18 -3.95 7.65 5.18
C GLY A 18 -2.98 7.77 6.33
N GLY A 19 -3.48 8.10 7.53
CA GLY A 19 -2.82 7.92 8.83
C GLY A 19 -1.57 8.77 9.12
N ARG A 20 -0.63 8.86 8.17
CA ARG A 20 0.61 9.66 8.21
C ARG A 20 0.70 10.65 7.05
N GLY A 21 -0.44 11.04 6.47
CA GLY A 21 -0.54 12.03 5.40
C GLY A 21 -1.09 11.44 4.09
N ARG A 22 -0.73 12.07 2.97
CA ARG A 22 -1.33 11.79 1.66
C ARG A 22 -0.78 10.49 1.04
N VAL A 23 -1.68 9.59 0.63
CA VAL A 23 -1.34 8.33 -0.02
C VAL A 23 -0.69 8.58 -1.38
N ARG A 24 0.58 8.17 -1.48
CA ARG A 24 1.35 8.18 -2.73
C ARG A 24 1.36 6.77 -3.31
N LEU A 25 0.89 6.65 -4.55
CA LEU A 25 0.86 5.39 -5.29
C LEU A 25 2.04 5.31 -6.25
N VAL A 26 2.63 4.12 -6.33
CA VAL A 26 3.60 3.71 -7.35
C VAL A 26 2.85 2.85 -8.37
N ALA A 27 3.01 3.16 -9.65
CA ALA A 27 2.41 2.42 -10.75
C ALA A 27 3.37 1.33 -11.25
N GLY A 28 2.90 0.09 -11.29
CA GLY A 28 3.53 -1.03 -11.98
C GLY A 28 2.70 -1.47 -13.20
N PRO A 29 3.14 -2.50 -13.93
CA PRO A 29 2.37 -3.07 -15.05
C PRO A 29 1.06 -3.68 -14.53
N GLY A 30 -0.04 -2.93 -14.67
CA GLY A 30 -1.39 -3.37 -14.29
C GLY A 30 -1.71 -3.34 -12.79
N VAL A 31 -0.80 -2.86 -11.95
CA VAL A 31 -0.94 -2.85 -10.48
C VAL A 31 -0.53 -1.51 -9.89
N TYR A 32 -1.18 -1.12 -8.79
CA TYR A 32 -0.80 0.07 -8.03
C TYR A 32 -0.54 -0.31 -6.58
N ILE A 33 0.54 0.20 -6.00
CA ILE A 33 0.88 -0.04 -4.60
C ILE A 33 1.25 1.27 -3.90
N CYS A 34 0.78 1.48 -2.67
CA CYS A 34 1.17 2.66 -1.88
C CYS A 34 2.45 2.43 -1.09
N SER A 35 3.12 3.51 -0.70
CA SER A 35 4.35 3.47 0.10
C SER A 35 4.19 2.74 1.44
N GLU A 36 3.02 2.82 2.07
CA GLU A 36 2.74 2.14 3.35
C GLU A 36 2.67 0.62 3.18
N CYS A 37 1.97 0.14 2.14
CA CYS A 37 1.95 -1.29 1.80
C CYS A 37 3.33 -1.81 1.39
N ILE A 38 4.16 -0.98 0.73
CA ILE A 38 5.55 -1.34 0.42
C ILE A 38 6.36 -1.52 1.70
N SER A 39 6.23 -0.61 2.68
CA SER A 39 6.91 -0.75 3.97
C SER A 39 6.49 -2.03 4.67
N LEU A 40 5.18 -2.26 4.78
CA LEU A 40 4.63 -3.45 5.42
C LEU A 40 5.11 -4.74 4.73
N ALA A 41 5.07 -4.77 3.40
CA ALA A 41 5.57 -5.91 2.63
C ALA A 41 7.07 -6.13 2.84
N ASN A 42 7.88 -5.06 2.90
CA ASN A 42 9.31 -5.17 3.18
C ASN A 42 9.58 -5.66 4.60
N GLU A 43 8.79 -5.25 5.58
CA GLU A 43 8.90 -5.75 6.97
C GLU A 43 8.64 -7.26 7.02
N ILE A 44 7.58 -7.73 6.36
CA ILE A 44 7.26 -9.16 6.24
C ILE A 44 8.37 -9.92 5.49
N LEU A 45 8.86 -9.39 4.36
CA LEU A 45 9.90 -10.02 3.53
C LEU A 45 11.25 -10.09 4.23
N ARG A 46 11.56 -9.15 5.12
CA ARG A 46 12.82 -9.13 5.90
C ARG A 46 12.88 -10.24 6.95
N GLY A 47 11.81 -11.00 7.14
CA GLY A 47 11.80 -12.15 8.04
C GLY A 47 11.69 -11.75 9.51
N ASP A 48 11.24 -10.52 9.82
CA ASP A 48 10.75 -10.17 11.15
C ASP A 48 9.35 -10.76 11.34
N ASN A 49 9.31 -12.09 11.28
CA ASN A 49 8.12 -12.88 11.32
C ASN A 49 7.79 -13.14 12.79
N SER A 50 7.12 -12.17 13.43
CA SER A 50 6.20 -12.49 14.53
C SER A 50 4.75 -12.45 14.05
N PRO A 51 4.28 -13.38 13.19
CA PRO A 51 2.87 -13.61 13.03
C PRO A 51 2.41 -14.43 14.22
N ALA A 52 1.71 -13.82 15.19
CA ALA A 52 0.78 -14.56 16.03
C ALA A 52 -0.18 -13.61 16.78
N PRO A 53 -1.43 -14.02 17.05
CA PRO A 53 -2.01 -15.35 16.86
C PRO A 53 -3.13 -15.40 15.81
N ALA A 54 -3.43 -16.63 15.38
CA ALA A 54 -4.70 -17.00 14.77
C ALA A 54 -5.89 -16.68 15.69
#